data_AF-A0A183BQB8-F1
#
_entry.id   AF-A0A183BQB8-F1
#
_cell.length_a   1.000
_cell.length_b   1.000
_cell.length_c   1.000
_cell.angle_alpha   90.00
_cell.angle_beta   90.00
_cell.angle_gamma   90.00
#
_symmetry.space_group_name_H-M   'P 1'
#
loop_
_entity.id
_entity.type
_entity.pdbx_description
1 polymer ?
#
loop_
_entity_poly.entity_id
_entity_poly.type
_entity_poly.pdbx_seq_one_letter_code
_entity_poly.pdbx_strand_id
1 'polypeptide(L)'
;MYDYTKLLRPSLRDDYGKFLQEIGSTQTDANFTLKISKKLYLADSVKVLDEFKSAIRKDFGEDSFESIDFGQQIEVADKINGFLDKASPEGKKH
;
A
#
# COMPACT_ATOMS: atom_id res chain seq x y z
N MET A 1 -0.40 10.07 -41.69
CA MET A 1 0.54 10.19 -40.56
C MET A 1 -0.20 9.67 -39.34
N TYR A 2 0.16 8.50 -38.80
CA TYR A 2 -0.54 7.94 -37.65
C TYR A 2 -0.12 8.69 -36.38
N ASP A 3 -1.09 9.09 -35.59
CA ASP A 3 -0.87 9.71 -34.29
C ASP A 3 -0.52 8.63 -33.26
N TYR A 4 0.77 8.51 -32.95
CA TYR A 4 1.31 7.52 -32.01
C TYR A 4 1.00 7.83 -30.53
N THR A 5 0.31 8.94 -30.24
CA THR A 5 -0.09 9.28 -28.85
C THR A 5 -1.26 8.43 -28.33
N LYS A 6 -1.96 7.68 -29.21
CA LYS A 6 -3.16 6.90 -28.88
C LYS A 6 -2.94 5.45 -28.45
N LEU A 7 -1.70 4.98 -28.31
CA LEU A 7 -1.40 3.55 -28.08
C LEU A 7 -0.45 3.27 -26.91
N LEU A 8 -0.32 4.18 -25.94
CA LEU A 8 0.28 3.81 -24.66
C LEU A 8 -0.78 3.08 -23.83
N ARG A 9 -0.89 1.76 -24.03
CA ARG A 9 -1.61 0.90 -23.10
C ARG A 9 -1.03 1.14 -21.70
N PRO A 10 -1.86 1.34 -20.67
CA PRO A 10 -1.38 1.41 -19.31
C PRO A 10 -0.50 0.19 -19.00
N SER A 11 0.57 0.39 -18.25
CA SER A 11 1.32 -0.76 -17.76
C SER A 11 0.49 -1.52 -16.73
N LEU A 12 0.79 -2.80 -16.52
CA LEU A 12 0.20 -3.58 -15.42
C LEU A 12 0.32 -2.85 -14.08
N ARG A 13 1.42 -2.12 -13.88
CA ARG A 13 1.66 -1.30 -12.69
C ARG A 13 0.67 -0.16 -12.58
N ASP A 14 0.41 0.56 -13.68
CA ASP A 14 -0.53 1.69 -13.70
C ASP A 14 -1.96 1.22 -13.46
N ASP A 15 -2.37 0.12 -14.09
CA ASP A 15 -3.71 -0.46 -13.92
C ASP A 15 -3.90 -0.99 -12.49
N TYR A 16 -2.91 -1.70 -11.95
CA TYR A 16 -2.96 -2.20 -10.57
C TYR A 16 -2.90 -1.06 -9.54
N GLY A 17 -2.11 -0.02 -9.78
CA GLY A 17 -2.06 1.19 -8.95
C GLY A 17 -3.43 1.87 -8.88
N LYS A 18 -4.08 2.08 -10.03
CA LYS A 18 -5.43 2.64 -10.11
C LYS A 18 -6.46 1.77 -9.40
N PHE A 19 -6.47 0.46 -9.66
CA PHE A 19 -7.36 -0.49 -9.01
C PHE A 19 -7.23 -0.40 -7.48
N LEU A 20 -6.00 -0.36 -6.96
CA LEU A 20 -5.78 -0.24 -5.53
C LEU A 20 -6.11 1.15 -4.96
N GLN A 21 -6.07 2.23 -5.74
CA GLN A 21 -6.56 3.54 -5.31
C GLN A 21 -8.09 3.57 -5.24
N GLU A 22 -8.76 2.97 -6.23
CA GLU A 22 -10.23 2.83 -6.28
C GLU A 22 -10.77 1.98 -5.13
N ILE A 23 -10.03 0.94 -4.68
CA ILE A 23 -10.43 0.11 -3.53
C ILE A 23 -9.83 0.59 -2.20
N GLY A 24 -8.72 1.33 -2.23
CA GLY A 24 -8.15 1.96 -1.04
C GLY A 24 -9.04 3.07 -0.48
N SER A 25 -9.92 3.61 -1.33
CA SER A 25 -11.07 4.40 -0.90
C SER A 25 -12.09 3.44 -0.28
N THR A 26 -12.46 3.62 0.99
CA THR A 26 -13.52 2.84 1.63
C THR A 26 -14.75 2.86 0.73
N GLN A 27 -15.04 1.73 0.09
CA GLN A 27 -16.26 1.60 -0.70
C GLN A 27 -17.34 1.12 0.25
N THR A 28 -18.27 2.03 0.51
CA THR A 28 -19.45 1.77 1.33
C THR A 28 -20.64 1.75 0.39
N ASP A 29 -21.30 0.60 0.29
CA ASP A 29 -22.67 0.55 -0.21
C ASP A 29 -23.63 0.28 0.96
N ALA A 30 -24.92 0.10 0.68
CA ALA A 30 -25.91 -0.14 1.73
C ALA A 30 -25.70 -1.47 2.48
N ASN A 31 -24.90 -2.40 1.96
CA ASN A 31 -24.83 -3.80 2.40
C ASN A 31 -23.41 -4.28 2.77
N PHE A 32 -22.35 -3.60 2.32
CA PHE A 32 -20.97 -3.96 2.62
C PHE A 32 -20.05 -2.74 2.70
N THR A 33 -18.97 -2.93 3.47
CA THR A 33 -17.82 -2.01 3.50
C THR A 33 -16.60 -2.80 3.05
N LEU A 34 -15.99 -2.39 1.94
CA LEU A 34 -14.73 -2.95 1.47
C LEU A 34 -13.59 -1.97 1.79
N LYS A 35 -12.55 -2.48 2.46
CA LYS A 35 -11.33 -1.73 2.78
C LYS A 35 -10.11 -2.59 2.48
N ILE A 36 -9.23 -2.12 1.60
CA ILE A 36 -7.90 -2.71 1.41
C ILE A 36 -6.87 -1.82 2.09
N SER A 37 -6.08 -2.40 2.98
CA SER A 37 -4.96 -1.74 3.65
C SER A 37 -3.67 -2.46 3.29
N LYS A 38 -2.62 -1.69 3.02
CA LYS A 38 -1.32 -2.18 2.58
C LYS A 38 -0.22 -1.33 3.20
N LYS A 39 0.87 -1.98 3.62
CA LYS A 39 2.06 -1.31 4.11
C LYS A 39 3.28 -2.19 3.85
N LEU A 40 4.32 -1.59 3.28
CA LEU A 40 5.60 -2.23 3.01
C LEU A 40 6.58 -1.84 4.11
N TYR A 41 7.08 -2.84 4.83
CA TYR A 41 8.14 -2.68 5.81
C TYR A 41 9.46 -3.16 5.20
N LEU A 42 10.46 -2.30 5.13
CA LEU A 42 11.81 -2.66 4.66
C LEU A 42 12.83 -2.50 5.78
N ALA A 43 13.89 -3.29 5.72
CA ALA A 43 14.99 -3.19 6.67
C ALA A 43 15.67 -1.83 6.49
N ASP A 44 15.87 -1.08 7.57
CA ASP A 44 16.54 0.22 7.56
C ASP A 44 18.02 0.14 7.13
N SER A 45 18.64 -1.03 7.28
CA SER A 45 19.96 -1.36 6.75
C SER A 45 20.03 -1.38 5.21
N VAL A 46 18.88 -1.43 4.53
CA VAL A 46 18.82 -1.44 3.06
C VAL A 46 18.65 -0.03 2.54
N LYS A 47 19.56 0.39 1.66
CA LYS A 47 19.43 1.66 0.94
C LYS A 47 18.30 1.56 -0.08
N VAL A 48 17.18 2.22 0.21
CA VAL A 48 16.02 2.32 -0.70
C VAL A 48 16.18 3.55 -1.60
N LEU A 49 16.16 3.34 -2.91
CA LEU A 49 16.22 4.41 -3.92
C LEU A 49 15.02 5.34 -3.81
N ASP A 50 15.23 6.63 -4.06
CA ASP A 50 14.17 7.63 -3.92
C ASP A 50 13.11 7.47 -5.01
N GLU A 51 13.48 6.99 -6.20
CA GLU A 51 12.54 6.63 -7.27
C GLU A 51 11.60 5.51 -6.82
N PHE A 52 12.11 4.53 -6.07
CA PHE A 52 11.27 3.45 -5.54
C PHE A 52 10.29 3.99 -4.49
N LYS A 53 10.76 4.82 -3.55
CA LYS A 53 9.89 5.43 -2.53
C LYS A 53 8.80 6.28 -3.18
N SER A 54 9.18 7.12 -4.15
CA SER A 54 8.26 7.99 -4.88
C SER A 54 7.19 7.17 -5.60
N ALA A 55 7.59 6.10 -6.28
CA ALA A 55 6.67 5.29 -7.05
C ALA A 55 5.74 4.45 -6.16
N ILE A 56 6.21 3.95 -5.01
CA ILE A 56 5.35 3.30 -4.02
C ILE A 56 4.35 4.28 -3.41
N ARG A 57 4.79 5.49 -3.01
CA ARG A 57 3.88 6.50 -2.45
C ARG A 57 2.82 6.96 -3.45
N LYS A 58 3.20 7.15 -4.71
CA LYS A 58 2.28 7.52 -5.78
C LYS A 58 1.18 6.47 -6.00
N ASP A 59 1.58 5.20 -6.12
CA ASP A 59 0.66 4.13 -6.51
C ASP A 59 -0.08 3.51 -5.31
N PHE A 60 0.51 3.60 -4.11
CA PHE A 60 0.02 2.92 -2.92
C PHE A 60 -0.29 3.83 -1.72
N GLY A 61 -0.05 5.14 -1.81
CA GLY A 61 -0.35 6.15 -0.78
C GLY A 61 0.86 6.54 0.06
N GLU A 62 0.85 7.73 0.66
CA GLU A 62 2.01 8.28 1.40
C GLU A 62 2.48 7.36 2.56
N ASP A 63 1.55 6.77 3.30
CA ASP A 63 1.85 5.90 4.45
C ASP A 63 2.09 4.42 4.08
N SER A 64 2.22 4.10 2.79
CA SER A 64 2.36 2.73 2.30
C SER A 64 3.74 2.12 2.50
N PHE A 65 4.70 2.88 3.03
CA PHE A 65 6.10 2.48 3.17
C PHE A 65 6.68 2.95 4.50
N GLU A 66 7.40 2.06 5.19
CA GLU A 66 8.18 2.37 6.38
C GLU A 66 9.49 1.57 6.40
N SER A 67 10.58 2.21 6.81
CA SER A 67 11.85 1.52 7.11
C SER A 67 11.93 1.22 8.60
N ILE A 68 12.30 0.00 8.96
CA ILE A 68 12.32 -0.48 10.35
C ILE A 68 13.58 -1.31 10.64
N ASP A 69 14.02 -1.29 11.89
CA ASP A 69 15.07 -2.18 12.39
C ASP A 69 14.45 -3.53 12.80
N PHE A 70 14.67 -4.56 11.98
CA PHE A 70 14.21 -5.92 12.28
C PHE A 70 14.96 -6.59 13.46
N GLY A 71 16.04 -5.98 13.96
CA GLY A 71 16.69 -6.38 15.20
C GLY A 71 15.80 -6.14 16.43
N GLN A 72 14.89 -5.15 16.37
CA GLN A 72 13.93 -4.84 17.43
C GLN A 72 12.65 -5.68 17.30
N GLN A 73 12.77 -7.00 17.37
CA GLN A 73 11.70 -7.95 17.03
C GLN A 73 10.35 -7.68 17.70
N ILE A 74 10.34 -7.30 18.99
CA ILE A 74 9.11 -7.00 19.74
C ILE A 74 8.44 -5.72 19.19
N GLU A 75 9.20 -4.64 19.05
CA GLU A 75 8.67 -3.36 18.54
C GLU A 75 8.17 -3.48 17.10
N VAL A 76 8.86 -4.27 16.28
CA VAL A 76 8.44 -4.57 14.90
C VAL A 76 7.15 -5.37 14.87
N ALA A 77 7.03 -6.41 15.70
CA ALA A 77 5.81 -7.19 15.81
C ALA A 77 4.63 -6.31 16.26
N ASP A 78 4.84 -5.46 17.26
CA ASP A 78 3.82 -4.51 17.75
C ASP A 78 3.41 -3.51 16.67
N LYS A 79 4.36 -3.00 15.87
CA LYS A 79 4.06 -2.10 14.75
C LYS A 79 3.23 -2.78 13.67
N ILE A 80 3.59 -4.00 13.27
CA ILE A 80 2.87 -4.74 12.23
C ILE A 80 1.47 -5.11 12.73
N ASN A 81 1.35 -5.62 13.95
CA ASN A 81 0.07 -5.96 14.56
C ASN A 81 -0.81 -4.72 14.74
N GLY A 82 -0.24 -3.61 15.19
CA GLY A 82 -0.95 -2.34 15.33
C GLY A 82 -1.46 -1.78 13.99
N PHE A 83 -0.75 -2.03 12.89
CA PHE A 83 -1.24 -1.72 11.55
C PHE A 83 -2.42 -2.63 11.16
N LEU A 84 -2.30 -3.94 11.38
CA LEU A 84 -3.35 -4.91 11.06
C LEU A 84 -4.63 -4.68 11.88
N ASP A 85 -4.50 -4.36 13.17
CA ASP A 85 -5.63 -4.04 14.05
C ASP A 85 -6.40 -2.81 13.55
N LYS A 86 -5.70 -1.76 13.11
CA LYS A 86 -6.31 -0.57 12.50
C LYS A 86 -6.93 -0.87 11.14
N ALA A 87 -6.35 -1.80 10.39
CA ALA A 87 -6.87 -2.22 9.11
C ALA A 87 -8.17 -3.02 9.27
N SER A 88 -8.26 -3.87 10.30
CA SER A 88 -9.38 -4.78 10.57
C SER A 88 -9.87 -4.66 12.03
N PRO A 89 -10.71 -3.65 12.34
CA PRO A 89 -11.19 -3.41 13.70
C PRO A 89 -11.98 -4.58 14.30
N GLU A 90 -12.54 -5.45 13.46
CA GLU A 90 -13.40 -6.58 13.88
C GLU A 90 -12.63 -7.87 14.22
N GLY A 91 -11.30 -7.88 14.07
CA GLY A 91 -10.46 -9.07 14.24
C GLY A 91 -10.20 -9.52 15.69
N LYS A 92 -10.57 -8.70 16.69
CA LYS A 92 -10.42 -9.05 18.12
C LYS A 92 -11.77 -9.39 18.73
N LYS A 93 -12.27 -10.59 18.45
CA LYS A 93 -13.15 -11.30 19.39
C LYS A 93 -12.28 -12.31 20.14
N HIS A 94 -11.85 -11.91 21.33
CA HIS A 94 -11.32 -12.84 22.34
C HIS A 94 -12.43 -13.77 22.83
#